data_AF-A0A1K0ISI1-F1
#
_entry.id   AF-A0A1K0ISI1-F1
#
_cell.length_a   1.000
_cell.length_b   1.000
_cell.length_c   1.000
_cell.angle_alpha   90.00
_cell.angle_beta   90.00
_cell.angle_gamma   90.00
#
_symmetry.space_group_name_H-M   'P 1'
#
loop_
_entity.id
_entity.type
_entity.pdbx_description
1 polymer ?
#
loop_
_entity_poly.entity_id
_entity_poly.type
_entity_poly.pdbx_seq_one_letter_code
_entity_poly.pdbx_strand_id
1 'polypeptide(L)'
;MPKSLKGKIQGDRRLSARGLLTAAAISASLLSACGGDGSDSATNPSTPAGPTQPTPNLTGKAIDGYLVGAKVCLDLDASGSCDAGEPSTTTDENGGFGLVADAAAIGKTLLVVVDTNTKDKSRPGFSFPAGFVLYTVVDGMTGQHVTPITTMVQAQVQSGKSQAAAEQAVASLLGGKVSLKADYIANGDSNTSAFAAQVVDKVVEFAKADRGDTDTVRAVMNAIVTKGGVTTVTQADVDAARAKPLYTADVDAQALLAEPLYTYAGTLGDFTSTPPKPVLVRQVWTRNAQGQQSSMEELGLQASGWMPSPTGASALGGIYGAYALKADGGWSPFIPAAALDGAYNVQATQGNVITGTDANTGIGIRLEFRRTVLDSKAFVNVMPSSTSSDMLAAMTGAFGAGTTGYAVIRSEDTDMLTIPASSQCGSANPIVEDGVQQCPLLGTPTNQYTSVLDVLTVPPVPFLQAGLFGYMRFGPNGQLVVYDGRDSTKILLDNSKISWSLYSRNQSVMVLNVKYEDIAAYADSASYGTPGVLDVVYSRGQTYRDVLKSGAKFVIALHNGHLRYGLLVPAGVETSTALLKQPAFDQLTEVVKQALATTW
;
A
#
# COMPACT_ATOMS: atom_id res chain seq x y z
N MET A 1 -32.49 -1.50 47.86
CA MET A 1 -32.85 -2.42 48.97
C MET A 1 -34.28 -2.90 48.77
N PRO A 2 -34.74 -4.04 49.33
CA PRO A 2 -34.00 -5.07 50.10
C PRO A 2 -34.05 -6.51 49.52
N LYS A 3 -33.14 -7.38 50.02
CA LYS A 3 -33.23 -8.84 50.32
C LYS A 3 -34.22 -9.72 49.50
N SER A 4 -33.84 -10.92 49.02
CA SER A 4 -33.66 -12.12 49.88
C SER A 4 -33.01 -13.29 49.09
N LEU A 5 -31.81 -13.77 49.44
CA LEU A 5 -31.48 -15.00 50.20
C LEU A 5 -31.24 -16.33 49.41
N LYS A 6 -29.97 -16.75 49.44
CA LYS A 6 -29.42 -18.13 49.57
C LYS A 6 -29.91 -19.28 48.65
N GLY A 7 -28.93 -19.82 47.89
CA GLY A 7 -28.82 -21.24 47.57
C GLY A 7 -27.34 -21.67 47.62
N LYS A 8 -26.97 -22.60 48.51
CA LYS A 8 -25.59 -23.14 48.62
C LYS A 8 -25.67 -24.61 49.02
N ILE A 9 -25.09 -25.49 48.21
CA ILE A 9 -25.10 -26.95 48.44
C ILE A 9 -23.66 -27.47 48.38
N GLN A 10 -23.20 -28.06 49.49
CA GLN A 10 -22.11 -29.04 49.52
C GLN A 10 -22.68 -30.37 48.99
N GLY A 11 -21.96 -31.24 48.29
CA GLY A 11 -20.53 -31.57 48.39
C GLY A 11 -20.41 -33.07 48.73
N ASP A 12 -19.19 -33.62 48.76
CA ASP A 12 -18.89 -35.04 49.06
C ASP A 12 -19.43 -36.09 48.02
N ARG A 13 -18.78 -37.24 47.75
CA ARG A 13 -17.39 -37.71 47.97
C ARG A 13 -17.14 -39.10 47.30
N ARG A 14 -15.86 -39.55 47.31
CA ARG A 14 -15.33 -40.95 47.14
C ARG A 14 -15.06 -41.43 45.69
N LEU A 15 -13.80 -41.72 45.33
CA LEU A 15 -13.10 -43.05 45.28
C LEU A 15 -13.71 -44.03 44.23
N SER A 16 -12.98 -44.77 43.37
CA SER A 16 -11.54 -45.14 43.25
C SER A 16 -11.27 -45.70 41.80
N ALA A 17 -10.15 -46.30 41.33
CA ALA A 17 -8.88 -46.75 41.92
C ALA A 17 -7.73 -46.97 40.87
N ARG A 18 -6.47 -46.78 41.32
CA ARG A 18 -5.24 -47.60 41.09
C ARG A 18 -4.60 -47.86 39.69
N GLY A 19 -3.25 -47.95 39.73
CA GLY A 19 -2.35 -48.40 38.65
C GLY A 19 -1.41 -47.28 38.16
N LEU A 20 -0.21 -47.01 38.67
CA LEU A 20 0.78 -47.73 39.51
C LEU A 20 1.75 -48.66 38.75
N LEU A 21 2.93 -48.13 38.41
CA LEU A 21 4.23 -48.82 38.32
C LEU A 21 5.37 -47.78 38.41
N THR A 22 6.58 -48.20 38.78
CA THR A 22 7.61 -47.32 39.38
C THR A 22 9.05 -47.75 39.09
N ALA A 23 9.99 -46.84 39.41
CA ALA A 23 11.43 -47.04 39.63
C ALA A 23 12.34 -47.15 38.39
N ALA A 24 13.66 -46.87 38.46
CA ALA A 24 14.46 -45.96 39.32
C ALA A 24 15.94 -46.01 38.87
N ALA A 25 16.73 -44.96 39.13
CA ALA A 25 18.11 -45.04 39.64
C ALA A 25 18.78 -43.64 39.65
N ILE A 26 19.64 -43.39 40.64
CA ILE A 26 20.59 -42.27 40.69
C ILE A 26 21.97 -42.87 40.94
N SER A 27 23.00 -42.42 40.21
CA SER A 27 24.40 -42.62 40.58
C SER A 27 25.24 -41.45 40.06
N ALA A 28 26.08 -40.89 40.93
CA ALA A 28 27.11 -39.92 40.57
C ALA A 28 28.43 -40.37 41.20
N SER A 29 29.52 -40.27 40.45
CA SER A 29 30.88 -40.59 40.92
C SER A 29 31.88 -39.64 40.27
N LEU A 30 32.68 -38.97 41.09
CA LEU A 30 33.86 -38.23 40.65
C LEU A 30 35.06 -39.19 40.60
N LEU A 31 35.92 -39.05 39.58
CA LEU A 31 37.28 -39.57 39.61
C LEU A 31 38.16 -38.72 38.69
N SER A 32 39.33 -38.34 39.19
CA SER A 32 40.32 -37.54 38.48
C SER A 32 41.68 -38.27 38.49
N ALA A 33 42.24 -38.43 37.29
CA ALA A 33 43.62 -38.83 37.00
C ALA A 33 43.97 -38.18 35.65
N CYS A 34 45.11 -37.50 35.50
CA CYS A 34 46.39 -38.12 35.12
C CYS A 34 46.24 -39.01 33.86
N GLY A 35 46.86 -38.74 32.71
CA GLY A 35 48.07 -37.94 32.47
C GLY A 35 49.18 -38.88 32.00
N GLY A 36 49.60 -38.76 30.74
CA GLY A 36 50.59 -39.64 30.13
C GLY A 36 50.83 -39.29 28.66
N ASP A 37 52.07 -38.95 28.35
CA ASP A 37 52.60 -38.78 27.00
C ASP A 37 53.12 -40.15 26.49
N GLY A 38 53.23 -40.34 25.18
CA GLY A 38 53.62 -41.62 24.59
C GLY A 38 53.34 -41.73 23.09
N SER A 39 54.26 -41.22 22.28
CA SER A 39 54.27 -41.42 20.82
C SER A 39 54.64 -42.86 20.44
N ASP A 40 53.89 -43.51 19.56
CA ASP A 40 54.48 -44.18 18.39
C ASP A 40 53.49 -44.46 17.26
N SER A 41 54.00 -44.76 16.06
CA SER A 41 53.20 -44.79 14.81
C SER A 41 52.76 -46.19 14.36
N ALA A 42 51.45 -46.38 14.15
CA ALA A 42 50.92 -47.50 13.34
C ALA A 42 49.56 -47.17 12.67
N THR A 43 49.40 -47.59 11.41
CA THR A 43 48.21 -47.37 10.58
C THR A 43 46.97 -48.16 11.03
N ASN A 44 45.79 -47.53 11.06
CA ASN A 44 44.49 -48.22 10.97
C ASN A 44 43.36 -47.24 10.52
N PRO A 45 42.11 -47.70 10.24
CA PRO A 45 41.31 -47.14 9.15
C PRO A 45 40.56 -45.84 9.46
N SER A 46 40.11 -45.19 8.38
CA SER A 46 39.27 -43.99 8.39
C SER A 46 38.01 -44.15 9.26
N THR A 47 37.95 -43.38 10.34
CA THR A 47 36.70 -43.11 11.07
C THR A 47 35.66 -42.50 10.14
N PRO A 48 34.36 -42.84 10.26
CA PRO A 48 33.30 -42.09 9.61
C PRO A 48 33.36 -40.63 10.05
N ALA A 49 33.21 -39.70 9.09
CA ALA A 49 33.03 -38.30 9.44
C ALA A 49 31.80 -38.14 10.34
N GLY A 50 31.93 -37.39 11.43
CA GLY A 50 30.79 -36.99 12.24
C GLY A 50 29.78 -36.21 11.41
N PRO A 51 28.49 -36.17 11.80
CA PRO A 51 27.46 -35.50 11.03
C PRO A 51 27.84 -34.03 10.80
N THR A 52 28.10 -33.68 9.54
CA THR A 52 28.49 -32.32 9.15
C THR A 52 27.42 -31.34 9.61
N GLN A 53 27.77 -30.45 10.53
CA GLN A 53 26.84 -29.42 10.99
C GLN A 53 26.39 -28.60 9.77
N PRO A 54 25.07 -28.46 9.52
CA PRO A 54 24.58 -27.82 8.30
C PRO A 54 25.06 -26.38 8.24
N THR A 55 25.68 -26.02 7.11
CA THR A 55 26.24 -24.68 6.88
C THR A 55 25.10 -23.64 6.85
N PRO A 56 25.19 -22.54 7.63
CA PRO A 56 24.23 -21.46 7.55
C PRO A 56 24.12 -20.88 6.13
N ASN A 57 22.90 -20.77 5.62
CA ASN A 57 22.58 -20.23 4.30
C ASN A 57 21.82 -18.89 4.38
N LEU A 58 21.06 -18.67 5.46
CA LEU A 58 20.46 -17.38 5.79
C LEU A 58 21.43 -16.59 6.68
N THR A 59 22.15 -15.63 6.09
CA THR A 59 23.24 -14.88 6.76
C THR A 59 23.09 -13.37 6.60
N GLY A 60 23.54 -12.63 7.61
CA GLY A 60 23.42 -11.16 7.67
C GLY A 60 24.12 -10.55 8.88
N LYS A 61 23.75 -9.30 9.22
CA LYS A 61 24.17 -8.63 10.47
C LYS A 61 23.01 -7.85 11.09
N ALA A 62 23.04 -7.68 12.40
CA ALA A 62 22.21 -6.72 13.13
C ALA A 62 22.96 -5.38 13.32
N ILE A 63 22.40 -4.26 12.85
CA ILE A 63 23.11 -2.98 12.78
C ILE A 63 22.23 -1.79 13.21
N ASP A 64 22.60 -1.18 14.34
CA ASP A 64 22.44 0.23 14.71
C ASP A 64 23.85 0.87 14.64
N GLY A 65 24.65 0.72 15.70
CA GLY A 65 25.99 0.14 15.51
C GLY A 65 25.91 -1.39 15.54
N TYR A 66 27.00 -2.13 15.29
CA TYR A 66 26.94 -3.60 15.32
C TYR A 66 26.43 -4.12 16.67
N LEU A 67 25.29 -4.81 16.64
CA LEU A 67 24.58 -5.30 17.82
C LEU A 67 25.06 -6.72 18.17
N VAL A 68 25.75 -6.86 19.29
CA VAL A 68 26.39 -8.10 19.77
C VAL A 68 25.55 -8.74 20.86
N GLY A 69 25.39 -10.06 20.82
CA GLY A 69 24.64 -10.83 21.82
C GLY A 69 23.11 -10.78 21.67
N ALA A 70 22.58 -10.20 20.60
CA ALA A 70 21.15 -10.15 20.31
C ALA A 70 20.64 -11.53 19.83
N LYS A 71 19.43 -11.94 20.23
CA LYS A 71 18.78 -13.14 19.66
C LYS A 71 18.25 -12.80 18.27
N VAL A 72 18.59 -13.61 17.28
CA VAL A 72 18.02 -13.56 15.93
C VAL A 72 17.13 -14.78 15.74
N CYS A 73 15.95 -14.63 15.12
CA CYS A 73 15.09 -15.75 14.78
C CYS A 73 14.36 -15.54 13.45
N LEU A 74 14.00 -16.65 12.80
CA LEU A 74 13.06 -16.68 11.69
C LEU A 74 11.64 -16.89 12.25
N ASP A 75 10.83 -15.84 12.19
CA ASP A 75 9.42 -15.84 12.62
C ASP A 75 8.58 -16.58 11.56
N LEU A 76 8.05 -17.74 11.96
CA LEU A 76 7.40 -18.71 11.08
C LEU A 76 5.88 -18.62 11.09
N ASP A 77 5.24 -18.17 12.17
CA ASP A 77 3.78 -18.07 12.30
C ASP A 77 3.22 -16.63 12.20
N ALA A 78 4.11 -15.64 12.10
CA ALA A 78 3.84 -14.20 12.10
C ALA A 78 3.36 -13.64 13.46
N SER A 79 3.80 -14.24 14.59
CA SER A 79 3.59 -13.68 15.94
C SER A 79 4.32 -12.35 16.15
N GLY A 80 5.37 -12.07 15.35
CA GLY A 80 6.27 -10.94 15.58
C GLY A 80 7.12 -11.07 16.84
N SER A 81 7.24 -12.28 17.39
CA SER A 81 8.06 -12.65 18.55
C SER A 81 9.00 -13.82 18.17
N CYS A 82 10.06 -14.06 18.96
CA CYS A 82 10.97 -15.18 18.71
C CYS A 82 10.62 -16.40 19.58
N ASP A 83 9.70 -17.22 19.08
CA ASP A 83 9.00 -18.25 19.83
C ASP A 83 9.78 -19.58 20.01
N ALA A 84 9.19 -20.51 20.75
CA ALA A 84 9.82 -21.76 21.16
C ALA A 84 9.74 -22.84 20.06
N GLY A 85 10.87 -23.13 19.43
CA GLY A 85 11.00 -24.09 18.33
C GLY A 85 11.40 -23.45 17.00
N GLU A 86 11.42 -22.12 16.92
CA GLU A 86 11.81 -21.39 15.72
C GLU A 86 13.33 -21.41 15.47
N PRO A 87 13.79 -21.46 14.20
CA PRO A 87 15.20 -21.34 13.85
C PRO A 87 15.78 -20.05 14.41
N SER A 88 16.71 -20.16 15.36
CA SER A 88 17.27 -19.02 16.07
C SER A 88 18.76 -19.16 16.38
N THR A 89 19.43 -18.02 16.54
CA THR A 89 20.88 -17.88 16.75
C THR A 89 21.18 -16.59 17.53
N THR A 90 22.45 -16.31 17.80
CA THR A 90 22.89 -15.10 18.53
C THR A 90 23.93 -14.35 17.72
N THR A 91 23.91 -13.01 17.74
CA THR A 91 24.85 -12.19 16.97
C THR A 91 26.28 -12.19 17.54
N ASP A 92 27.26 -12.29 16.64
CA ASP A 92 28.70 -12.30 16.95
C ASP A 92 29.27 -10.90 17.28
N GLU A 93 30.58 -10.82 17.53
CA GLU A 93 31.27 -9.56 17.89
C GLU A 93 31.25 -8.46 16.81
N ASN A 94 30.89 -8.80 15.57
CA ASN A 94 30.71 -7.91 14.43
C ASN A 94 29.22 -7.71 14.09
N GLY A 95 28.33 -8.15 14.99
CA GLY A 95 26.87 -8.17 14.78
C GLY A 95 26.40 -9.22 13.77
N GLY A 96 27.29 -10.10 13.30
CA GLY A 96 27.01 -11.13 12.30
C GLY A 96 26.16 -12.26 12.83
N PHE A 97 25.32 -12.84 11.97
CA PHE A 97 24.53 -14.02 12.30
C PHE A 97 24.42 -14.99 11.11
N GLY A 98 24.15 -16.25 11.43
CA GLY A 98 23.84 -17.29 10.46
C GLY A 98 22.78 -18.25 10.98
N LEU A 99 21.77 -18.51 10.14
CA LEU A 99 20.72 -19.50 10.34
C LEU A 99 20.77 -20.55 9.22
N VAL A 100 20.32 -21.76 9.54
CA VAL A 100 19.99 -22.79 8.56
C VAL A 100 18.49 -22.72 8.33
N ALA A 101 18.08 -22.41 7.11
CA ALA A 101 16.69 -22.21 6.72
C ALA A 101 16.41 -22.91 5.37
N ASP A 102 15.19 -23.38 5.15
CA ASP A 102 14.78 -23.92 3.85
C ASP A 102 14.25 -22.82 2.92
N ALA A 103 13.80 -23.20 1.71
CA ALA A 103 13.31 -22.25 0.72
C ALA A 103 11.98 -21.56 1.10
N ALA A 104 11.20 -22.13 2.03
CA ALA A 104 9.96 -21.53 2.54
C ALA A 104 10.21 -20.43 3.59
N ALA A 105 11.47 -20.16 3.93
CA ALA A 105 11.88 -18.96 4.66
C ALA A 105 11.76 -17.67 3.84
N ILE A 106 11.75 -17.75 2.50
CA ILE A 106 11.56 -16.55 1.65
C ILE A 106 10.15 -16.00 1.89
N GLY A 107 10.06 -14.70 2.17
CA GLY A 107 8.81 -14.04 2.57
C GLY A 107 8.47 -14.14 4.05
N LYS A 108 9.25 -14.86 4.87
CA LYS A 108 9.11 -14.86 6.35
C LYS A 108 9.84 -13.67 6.97
N THR A 109 9.42 -13.31 8.19
CA THR A 109 10.04 -12.23 8.95
C THR A 109 11.30 -12.75 9.65
N LEU A 110 12.36 -11.95 9.62
CA LEU A 110 13.61 -12.19 10.34
C LEU A 110 13.71 -11.14 11.44
N LEU A 111 13.60 -11.57 12.69
CA LEU A 111 13.58 -10.71 13.88
C LEU A 111 14.95 -10.67 14.56
N VAL A 112 15.30 -9.50 15.12
CA VAL A 112 16.42 -9.30 16.04
C VAL A 112 15.86 -8.70 17.32
N VAL A 113 15.93 -9.47 18.42
CA VAL A 113 15.53 -9.04 19.75
C VAL A 113 16.71 -8.36 20.44
N VAL A 114 16.56 -7.07 20.71
CA VAL A 114 17.50 -6.24 21.46
C VAL A 114 17.03 -6.15 22.91
N ASP A 115 17.95 -6.32 23.85
CA ASP A 115 17.66 -6.37 25.29
C ASP A 115 18.80 -5.75 26.14
N THR A 116 18.70 -5.87 27.47
CA THR A 116 19.73 -5.39 28.41
C THR A 116 21.07 -6.12 28.28
N ASN A 117 21.09 -7.35 27.75
CA ASN A 117 22.32 -8.13 27.54
C ASN A 117 23.03 -7.70 26.24
N THR A 118 22.26 -7.35 25.21
CA THR A 118 22.73 -6.86 23.91
C THR A 118 23.66 -5.65 24.07
N LYS A 119 24.73 -5.58 23.27
CA LYS A 119 25.72 -4.49 23.29
C LYS A 119 25.88 -3.88 21.90
N ASP A 120 25.87 -2.55 21.85
CA ASP A 120 26.08 -1.78 20.63
C ASP A 120 27.54 -1.32 20.55
N LYS A 121 28.26 -1.75 19.51
CA LYS A 121 29.68 -1.39 19.29
C LYS A 121 29.90 0.11 19.02
N SER A 122 28.87 0.87 18.63
CA SER A 122 28.95 2.33 18.47
C SER A 122 28.82 3.10 19.79
N ARG A 123 28.28 2.48 20.84
CA ARG A 123 28.05 3.09 22.16
C ARG A 123 28.74 2.29 23.29
N PRO A 124 30.09 2.36 23.41
CA PRO A 124 30.82 1.64 24.46
C PRO A 124 30.31 1.93 25.88
N GLY A 125 30.04 0.86 26.64
CA GLY A 125 29.51 0.96 28.00
C GLY A 125 28.00 1.26 28.11
N PHE A 126 27.30 1.48 27.00
CA PHE A 126 25.85 1.61 27.00
C PHE A 126 25.15 0.27 27.26
N SER A 127 23.95 0.36 27.86
CA SER A 127 23.03 -0.76 28.00
C SER A 127 21.64 -0.27 27.64
N PHE A 128 20.94 -1.02 26.78
CA PHE A 128 19.57 -0.70 26.44
C PHE A 128 18.69 -0.72 27.71
N PRO A 129 17.94 0.36 28.01
CA PRO A 129 17.15 0.46 29.24
C PRO A 129 15.76 -0.21 29.13
N ALA A 130 15.38 -0.61 27.91
CA ALA A 130 14.20 -1.40 27.59
C ALA A 130 14.52 -2.24 26.35
N GLY A 131 13.91 -3.43 26.23
CA GLY A 131 14.07 -4.28 25.05
C GLY A 131 13.17 -3.84 23.89
N PHE A 132 13.54 -4.20 22.67
CA PHE A 132 12.75 -3.97 21.45
C PHE A 132 13.11 -4.95 20.33
N VAL A 133 12.29 -5.01 19.27
CA VAL A 133 12.51 -5.90 18.12
C VAL A 133 12.76 -5.10 16.84
N LEU A 134 13.90 -5.32 16.18
CA LEU A 134 14.14 -4.90 14.79
C LEU A 134 13.82 -6.05 13.84
N TYR A 135 13.43 -5.77 12.60
CA TYR A 135 13.05 -6.83 11.66
C TYR A 135 13.31 -6.50 10.18
N THR A 136 13.33 -7.55 9.37
CA THR A 136 13.20 -7.47 7.91
C THR A 136 12.40 -8.66 7.38
N VAL A 137 12.11 -8.71 6.08
CA VAL A 137 11.58 -9.89 5.40
C VAL A 137 12.72 -10.54 4.61
N VAL A 138 12.84 -11.86 4.66
CA VAL A 138 13.86 -12.62 3.91
C VAL A 138 13.51 -12.60 2.42
N ASP A 139 14.32 -11.93 1.60
CA ASP A 139 14.13 -11.82 0.15
C ASP A 139 14.92 -12.85 -0.69
N GLY A 140 15.60 -13.79 -0.03
CA GLY A 140 16.36 -14.87 -0.66
C GLY A 140 17.79 -14.51 -1.08
N MET A 141 18.20 -13.24 -0.96
CA MET A 141 19.59 -12.83 -1.19
C MET A 141 20.50 -13.13 0.01
N THR A 142 21.81 -13.18 -0.22
CA THR A 142 22.84 -13.22 0.83
C THR A 142 23.08 -11.84 1.43
N GLY A 143 23.33 -11.74 2.74
CA GLY A 143 23.57 -10.46 3.40
C GLY A 143 22.27 -9.76 3.85
N GLN A 144 21.38 -10.53 4.49
CA GLN A 144 20.11 -10.06 5.04
C GLN A 144 20.37 -9.19 6.28
N HIS A 145 20.78 -7.93 6.09
CA HIS A 145 21.01 -7.02 7.20
C HIS A 145 19.68 -6.62 7.87
N VAL A 146 19.64 -6.69 9.20
CA VAL A 146 18.50 -6.23 10.01
C VAL A 146 18.91 -4.94 10.70
N THR A 147 18.28 -3.84 10.32
CA THR A 147 18.63 -2.49 10.76
C THR A 147 17.37 -1.67 11.04
N PRO A 148 17.46 -0.52 11.72
CA PRO A 148 16.36 0.43 11.84
C PRO A 148 15.81 0.85 10.47
N ILE A 149 16.67 0.91 9.44
CA ILE A 149 16.30 1.30 8.07
C ILE A 149 15.49 0.20 7.37
N THR A 150 15.92 -1.06 7.44
CA THR A 150 15.14 -2.18 6.87
C THR A 150 13.84 -2.40 7.62
N THR A 151 13.86 -2.21 8.94
CA THR A 151 12.67 -2.22 9.80
C THR A 151 11.68 -1.13 9.38
N MET A 152 12.16 0.08 9.10
CA MET A 152 11.32 1.19 8.62
C MET A 152 10.71 0.93 7.25
N VAL A 153 11.47 0.32 6.32
CA VAL A 153 10.94 -0.11 5.01
C VAL A 153 9.84 -1.15 5.21
N GLN A 154 10.07 -2.20 6.01
CA GLN A 154 9.03 -3.22 6.23
C GLN A 154 7.82 -2.69 7.00
N ALA A 155 7.98 -1.76 7.94
CA ALA A 155 6.87 -1.10 8.60
C ALA A 155 5.97 -0.31 7.63
N GLN A 156 6.57 0.32 6.60
CA GLN A 156 5.86 1.01 5.52
C GLN A 156 5.18 0.03 4.54
N VAL A 157 5.81 -1.10 4.20
CA VAL A 157 5.15 -2.19 3.45
C VAL A 157 3.93 -2.70 4.22
N GLN A 158 4.11 -2.97 5.51
CA GLN A 158 3.05 -3.37 6.44
C GLN A 158 1.98 -2.28 6.70
N SER A 159 2.22 -1.02 6.27
CA SER A 159 1.22 0.04 6.23
C SER A 159 0.52 0.17 4.86
N GLY A 160 0.68 -0.80 3.96
CA GLY A 160 -0.05 -0.91 2.69
C GLY A 160 0.69 -0.38 1.45
N LYS A 161 1.98 -0.07 1.53
CA LYS A 161 2.82 0.34 0.39
C LYS A 161 3.48 -0.87 -0.32
N SER A 162 3.90 -0.70 -1.57
CA SER A 162 4.92 -1.55 -2.20
C SER A 162 6.24 -1.53 -1.43
N GLN A 163 7.08 -2.53 -1.68
CA GLN A 163 8.51 -2.45 -1.41
C GLN A 163 9.12 -1.17 -2.01
N ALA A 164 8.88 -0.89 -3.30
CA ALA A 164 9.39 0.30 -3.98
C ALA A 164 8.89 1.64 -3.36
N ALA A 165 7.59 1.79 -3.09
CA ALA A 165 7.05 3.03 -2.49
C ALA A 165 7.36 3.17 -0.98
N ALA A 166 7.77 2.09 -0.31
CA ALA A 166 8.33 2.10 1.04
C ALA A 166 9.81 2.51 1.01
N GLU A 167 10.61 1.89 0.14
CA GLU A 167 12.02 2.22 -0.07
C GLU A 167 12.18 3.68 -0.49
N GLN A 168 11.40 4.18 -1.46
CA GLN A 168 11.43 5.59 -1.86
C GLN A 168 11.07 6.55 -0.69
N ALA A 169 10.13 6.19 0.17
CA ALA A 169 9.74 7.01 1.31
C ALA A 169 10.87 7.08 2.36
N VAL A 170 11.49 5.95 2.71
CA VAL A 170 12.61 5.91 3.67
C VAL A 170 13.88 6.56 3.09
N ALA A 171 14.18 6.32 1.82
CA ALA A 171 15.26 6.98 1.08
C ALA A 171 15.12 8.52 1.10
N SER A 172 13.88 9.03 1.00
CA SER A 172 13.61 10.47 1.04
C SER A 172 13.95 11.11 2.40
N LEU A 173 13.77 10.40 3.52
CA LEU A 173 14.18 10.87 4.86
C LEU A 173 15.71 10.97 4.99
N LEU A 174 16.44 10.11 4.27
CA LEU A 174 17.90 10.04 4.25
C LEU A 174 18.54 10.96 3.18
N GLY A 175 17.75 11.85 2.56
CA GLY A 175 18.23 12.79 1.54
C GLY A 175 18.35 12.23 0.12
N GLY A 176 17.82 11.04 -0.15
CA GLY A 176 17.69 10.48 -1.50
C GLY A 176 18.44 9.16 -1.70
N LYS A 177 19.44 9.14 -2.58
CA LYS A 177 20.07 7.90 -3.09
C LYS A 177 20.93 7.20 -2.03
N VAL A 178 20.31 6.38 -1.19
CA VAL A 178 20.95 5.60 -0.13
C VAL A 178 20.66 4.10 -0.28
N SER A 179 21.66 3.26 -0.02
CA SER A 179 21.55 1.79 -0.10
C SER A 179 20.91 1.21 1.16
N LEU A 180 19.58 1.28 1.26
CA LEU A 180 18.78 0.98 2.48
C LEU A 180 19.00 -0.40 3.10
N LYS A 181 19.43 -1.39 2.32
CA LYS A 181 19.71 -2.77 2.76
C LYS A 181 21.19 -3.04 3.09
N ALA A 182 22.08 -2.06 2.91
CA ALA A 182 23.52 -2.26 3.03
C ALA A 182 24.05 -2.05 4.46
N ASP A 183 25.23 -2.61 4.72
CA ASP A 183 26.03 -2.30 5.91
C ASP A 183 26.60 -0.87 5.82
N TYR A 184 25.82 0.09 6.31
CA TYR A 184 26.18 1.51 6.31
C TYR A 184 27.39 1.82 7.22
N ILE A 185 27.69 0.97 8.20
CA ILE A 185 28.88 1.09 9.05
C ILE A 185 30.13 0.70 8.25
N ALA A 186 30.12 -0.45 7.56
CA ALA A 186 31.21 -0.87 6.68
C ALA A 186 31.43 0.08 5.49
N ASN A 187 30.35 0.69 4.98
CA ASN A 187 30.41 1.68 3.90
C ASN A 187 30.84 3.09 4.36
N GLY A 188 30.94 3.35 5.67
CA GLY A 188 31.28 4.67 6.21
C GLY A 188 30.21 5.75 6.05
N ASP A 189 28.94 5.36 5.86
CA ASP A 189 27.81 6.28 5.74
C ASP A 189 27.37 6.79 7.11
N SER A 190 28.02 7.87 7.54
CA SER A 190 27.75 8.56 8.80
C SER A 190 26.36 9.17 8.91
N ASN A 191 25.69 9.43 7.77
CA ASN A 191 24.37 10.06 7.77
C ASN A 191 23.31 9.00 8.08
N THR A 192 23.39 7.85 7.42
CA THR A 192 22.52 6.70 7.68
C THR A 192 22.76 6.13 9.08
N SER A 193 24.01 6.07 9.57
CA SER A 193 24.27 5.61 10.95
C SER A 193 23.74 6.59 12.01
N ALA A 194 23.91 7.90 11.82
CA ALA A 194 23.36 8.90 12.74
C ALA A 194 21.82 8.90 12.74
N PHE A 195 21.17 8.67 11.59
CA PHE A 195 19.73 8.51 11.51
C PHE A 195 19.26 7.21 12.17
N ALA A 196 19.93 6.08 11.93
CA ALA A 196 19.61 4.79 12.56
C ALA A 196 19.64 4.88 14.10
N ALA A 197 20.68 5.50 14.67
CA ALA A 197 20.81 5.72 16.11
C ALA A 197 19.67 6.59 16.67
N GLN A 198 19.28 7.68 15.98
CA GLN A 198 18.13 8.50 16.37
C GLN A 198 16.82 7.70 16.34
N VAL A 199 16.62 6.86 15.33
CA VAL A 199 15.44 5.98 15.23
C VAL A 199 15.41 5.00 16.41
N VAL A 200 16.54 4.38 16.76
CA VAL A 200 16.61 3.46 17.92
C VAL A 200 16.38 4.19 19.24
N ASP A 201 16.97 5.37 19.45
CA ASP A 201 16.74 6.14 20.68
C ASP A 201 15.25 6.53 20.83
N LYS A 202 14.57 6.87 19.73
CA LYS A 202 13.12 7.14 19.69
C LYS A 202 12.27 5.86 19.88
N VAL A 203 12.71 4.70 19.39
CA VAL A 203 12.06 3.40 19.71
C VAL A 203 12.22 3.08 21.20
N VAL A 204 13.42 3.26 21.75
CA VAL A 204 13.74 3.04 23.17
C VAL A 204 13.00 4.02 24.09
N GLU A 205 12.70 5.25 23.63
CA GLU A 205 11.83 6.21 24.32
C GLU A 205 10.43 5.62 24.59
N PHE A 206 9.81 5.02 23.59
CA PHE A 206 8.49 4.38 23.75
C PHE A 206 8.56 2.99 24.41
N ALA A 207 9.62 2.21 24.14
CA ALA A 207 9.77 0.86 24.68
C ALA A 207 9.82 0.83 26.22
N LYS A 208 10.33 1.90 26.85
CA LYS A 208 10.34 2.12 28.31
C LYS A 208 8.95 2.13 28.97
N ALA A 209 7.86 2.25 28.21
CA ALA A 209 6.49 2.16 28.70
C ALA A 209 5.92 0.74 28.62
N ASP A 210 6.77 -0.29 28.76
CA ASP A 210 6.49 -1.71 28.51
C ASP A 210 5.91 -1.99 27.11
N ARG A 211 6.49 -1.31 26.10
CA ARG A 211 6.04 -1.30 24.69
C ARG A 211 7.19 -1.59 23.72
N GLY A 212 8.02 -2.59 24.04
CA GLY A 212 9.11 -3.05 23.17
C GLY A 212 8.67 -3.90 21.97
N ASP A 213 7.38 -4.19 21.87
CA ASP A 213 6.79 -5.10 20.90
C ASP A 213 6.93 -4.60 19.46
N THR A 214 7.00 -5.55 18.52
CA THR A 214 7.09 -5.33 17.07
C THR A 214 6.02 -4.37 16.55
N ASP A 215 4.84 -4.36 17.17
CA ASP A 215 3.71 -3.50 16.81
C ASP A 215 3.91 -2.03 17.24
N THR A 216 4.57 -1.78 18.37
CA THR A 216 5.03 -0.44 18.75
C THR A 216 6.18 0.01 17.86
N VAL A 217 7.19 -0.83 17.60
CA VAL A 217 8.31 -0.46 16.71
C VAL A 217 7.78 -0.08 15.33
N ARG A 218 6.91 -0.90 14.74
CA ARG A 218 6.19 -0.64 13.49
C ARG A 218 5.43 0.69 13.49
N ALA A 219 4.75 1.02 14.59
CA ALA A 219 4.04 2.28 14.73
C ALA A 219 4.98 3.50 14.86
N VAL A 220 6.10 3.38 15.59
CA VAL A 220 7.14 4.41 15.68
C VAL A 220 7.77 4.67 14.32
N MET A 221 8.17 3.62 13.59
CA MET A 221 8.67 3.74 12.22
C MET A 221 7.68 4.49 11.32
N ASN A 222 6.40 4.09 11.34
CA ASN A 222 5.37 4.71 10.51
C ASN A 222 5.04 6.15 10.93
N ALA A 223 5.17 6.49 12.22
CA ALA A 223 5.07 7.87 12.68
C ALA A 223 6.25 8.73 12.18
N ILE A 224 7.49 8.21 12.22
CA ILE A 224 8.70 8.90 11.71
C ILE A 224 8.54 9.24 10.23
N VAL A 225 8.10 8.30 9.38
CA VAL A 225 7.86 8.58 7.96
C VAL A 225 6.70 9.57 7.77
N THR A 226 5.61 9.43 8.53
CA THR A 226 4.44 10.35 8.44
C THR A 226 4.81 11.78 8.85
N LYS A 227 5.76 11.97 9.78
CA LYS A 227 6.19 13.28 10.29
C LYS A 227 7.42 13.85 9.56
N GLY A 228 7.99 13.12 8.61
CA GLY A 228 9.18 13.55 7.85
C GLY A 228 10.47 13.60 8.67
N GLY A 229 10.54 12.97 9.84
CA GLY A 229 11.67 13.05 10.76
C GLY A 229 11.40 12.48 12.14
N VAL A 230 12.48 12.25 12.91
CA VAL A 230 12.42 11.53 14.20
C VAL A 230 12.02 12.42 15.38
N THR A 231 12.51 13.66 15.41
CA THR A 231 12.39 14.58 16.56
C THR A 231 10.97 15.10 16.78
N THR A 232 10.12 15.07 15.76
CA THR A 232 8.74 15.59 15.77
C THR A 232 7.68 14.53 16.10
N VAL A 233 8.10 13.30 16.39
CA VAL A 233 7.20 12.17 16.73
C VAL A 233 6.79 12.21 18.20
N THR A 234 5.48 12.27 18.41
CA THR A 234 4.80 12.27 19.71
C THR A 234 4.05 10.96 19.95
N GLN A 235 3.61 10.73 21.19
CA GLN A 235 2.75 9.59 21.55
C GLN A 235 1.47 9.54 20.70
N ALA A 236 0.86 10.70 20.38
CA ALA A 236 -0.34 10.77 19.56
C ALA A 236 -0.08 10.33 18.10
N ASP A 237 1.11 10.59 17.54
CA ASP A 237 1.48 10.13 16.21
C ASP A 237 1.67 8.61 16.17
N VAL A 238 2.24 8.03 17.24
CA VAL A 238 2.42 6.57 17.39
C VAL A 238 1.10 5.86 17.62
N ASP A 239 0.20 6.40 18.45
CA ASP A 239 -1.13 5.81 18.65
C ASP A 239 -1.99 5.94 17.38
N ALA A 240 -1.88 7.05 16.64
CA ALA A 240 -2.50 7.19 15.31
C ALA A 240 -1.91 6.22 14.27
N ALA A 241 -0.62 5.87 14.36
CA ALA A 241 -0.02 4.83 13.54
C ALA A 241 -0.49 3.41 13.96
N ARG A 242 -0.63 3.14 15.27
CA ARG A 242 -1.24 1.89 15.79
C ARG A 242 -2.72 1.74 15.43
N ALA A 243 -3.46 2.84 15.30
CA ALA A 243 -4.88 2.85 14.94
C ALA A 243 -5.16 2.46 13.48
N LYS A 244 -4.14 2.46 12.62
CA LYS A 244 -4.23 1.99 11.23
C LYS A 244 -4.23 0.45 11.16
N PRO A 245 -4.69 -0.15 10.05
CA PRO A 245 -4.60 -1.60 9.85
C PRO A 245 -3.15 -2.07 9.63
N LEU A 246 -2.93 -3.38 9.79
CA LEU A 246 -1.67 -4.07 9.47
C LEU A 246 -1.88 -4.92 8.23
N TYR A 247 -1.07 -4.72 7.19
CA TYR A 247 -1.12 -5.51 5.96
C TYR A 247 -0.02 -6.58 5.91
N THR A 248 -0.39 -7.82 5.61
CA THR A 248 0.52 -8.99 5.54
C THR A 248 0.35 -9.77 4.24
N ALA A 249 1.44 -10.37 3.74
CA ALA A 249 1.48 -11.10 2.47
C ALA A 249 1.11 -12.60 2.58
N ASP A 250 0.60 -13.03 3.73
CA ASP A 250 0.25 -14.41 4.09
C ASP A 250 -1.10 -14.87 3.49
N VAL A 251 -1.25 -14.66 2.18
CA VAL A 251 -2.48 -14.91 1.43
C VAL A 251 -2.19 -15.83 0.25
N ASP A 252 -3.02 -16.86 0.05
CA ASP A 252 -3.13 -17.47 -1.27
C ASP A 252 -4.25 -16.77 -2.06
N ALA A 253 -3.90 -16.15 -3.19
CA ALA A 253 -4.82 -15.35 -3.99
C ALA A 253 -5.86 -16.20 -4.74
N GLN A 254 -5.64 -17.51 -4.91
CA GLN A 254 -6.61 -18.42 -5.52
C GLN A 254 -7.68 -18.85 -4.50
N ALA A 255 -7.27 -19.19 -3.27
CA ALA A 255 -8.17 -19.50 -2.16
C ALA A 255 -8.97 -18.26 -1.72
N LEU A 256 -8.33 -17.09 -1.64
CA LEU A 256 -9.01 -15.84 -1.25
C LEU A 256 -10.16 -15.50 -2.21
N LEU A 257 -9.93 -15.61 -3.52
CA LEU A 257 -10.91 -15.32 -4.58
C LEU A 257 -11.89 -16.47 -4.87
N ALA A 258 -11.88 -17.55 -4.09
CA ALA A 258 -12.85 -18.65 -4.22
C ALA A 258 -14.29 -18.24 -3.82
N GLU A 259 -14.44 -17.10 -3.11
CA GLU A 259 -15.72 -16.44 -2.86
C GLU A 259 -15.54 -14.93 -3.10
N PRO A 260 -16.60 -14.18 -3.45
CA PRO A 260 -16.50 -12.76 -3.77
C PRO A 260 -15.85 -11.89 -2.68
N LEU A 261 -15.19 -10.82 -3.11
CA LEU A 261 -14.73 -9.73 -2.25
C LEU A 261 -15.42 -8.42 -2.64
N TYR A 262 -15.54 -7.52 -1.68
CA TYR A 262 -16.31 -6.29 -1.80
C TYR A 262 -15.47 -5.06 -1.42
N THR A 263 -15.48 -4.06 -2.28
CA THR A 263 -14.90 -2.72 -2.04
C THR A 263 -16.03 -1.70 -2.01
N TYR A 264 -15.98 -0.75 -1.08
CA TYR A 264 -16.89 0.40 -1.14
C TYR A 264 -16.35 1.40 -2.17
N ALA A 265 -17.11 1.63 -3.25
CA ALA A 265 -16.65 2.41 -4.39
C ALA A 265 -17.04 3.89 -4.28
N GLY A 266 -18.14 4.21 -3.58
CA GLY A 266 -18.54 5.58 -3.26
C GLY A 266 -20.06 5.75 -3.14
N THR A 267 -20.53 7.00 -3.27
CA THR A 267 -21.94 7.39 -3.21
C THR A 267 -22.37 8.10 -4.49
N LEU A 268 -23.60 7.85 -4.93
CA LEU A 268 -24.30 8.58 -6.00
C LEU A 268 -25.44 9.40 -5.42
N GLY A 269 -25.81 10.49 -6.07
CA GLY A 269 -27.14 11.09 -5.90
C GLY A 269 -28.13 10.49 -6.89
N ASP A 270 -29.22 9.88 -6.41
CA ASP A 270 -30.42 9.68 -7.21
C ASP A 270 -31.13 11.03 -7.40
N PHE A 271 -30.82 11.70 -8.50
CA PHE A 271 -31.46 12.96 -8.90
C PHE A 271 -32.87 12.78 -9.50
N THR A 272 -33.42 11.56 -9.55
CA THR A 272 -34.81 11.32 -9.99
C THR A 272 -35.81 11.47 -8.83
N SER A 273 -35.36 11.38 -7.58
CA SER A 273 -36.14 11.73 -6.40
C SER A 273 -35.94 13.18 -5.96
N THR A 274 -36.95 13.75 -5.29
CA THR A 274 -36.95 15.11 -4.75
C THR A 274 -37.29 15.08 -3.26
N PRO A 275 -36.39 15.47 -2.34
CA PRO A 275 -34.97 15.76 -2.59
C PRO A 275 -34.22 14.52 -3.13
N PRO A 276 -33.07 14.71 -3.82
CA PRO A 276 -32.23 13.61 -4.26
C PRO A 276 -31.78 12.73 -3.10
N LYS A 277 -31.66 11.42 -3.33
CA LYS A 277 -31.31 10.45 -2.28
C LYS A 277 -29.96 9.81 -2.54
N PRO A 278 -29.11 9.59 -1.51
CA PRO A 278 -27.86 8.90 -1.71
C PRO A 278 -28.06 7.41 -1.98
N VAL A 279 -27.26 6.88 -2.91
CA VAL A 279 -27.17 5.46 -3.27
C VAL A 279 -25.73 5.02 -3.06
N LEU A 280 -25.52 3.96 -2.27
CA LEU A 280 -24.21 3.36 -2.04
C LEU A 280 -23.80 2.56 -3.29
N VAL A 281 -22.52 2.62 -3.67
CA VAL A 281 -21.94 1.75 -4.71
C VAL A 281 -20.87 0.85 -4.12
N ARG A 282 -20.92 -0.44 -4.44
CA ARG A 282 -19.84 -1.39 -4.17
C ARG A 282 -19.29 -2.00 -5.45
N GLN A 283 -17.99 -2.26 -5.46
CA GLN A 283 -17.36 -3.12 -6.45
C GLN A 283 -17.31 -4.54 -5.90
N VAL A 284 -17.80 -5.50 -6.69
CA VAL A 284 -17.74 -6.94 -6.42
C VAL A 284 -16.62 -7.53 -7.25
N TRP A 285 -15.67 -8.18 -6.60
CA TRP A 285 -14.52 -8.85 -7.22
C TRP A 285 -14.74 -10.36 -7.21
N THR A 286 -14.59 -11.00 -8.37
CA THR A 286 -14.78 -12.45 -8.52
C THR A 286 -13.70 -13.07 -9.42
N ARG A 287 -13.53 -14.39 -9.34
CA ARG A 287 -12.68 -15.17 -10.26
C ARG A 287 -13.51 -16.30 -10.87
N ASN A 288 -13.40 -16.49 -12.17
CA ASN A 288 -14.12 -17.52 -12.93
C ASN A 288 -13.19 -18.13 -14.00
N ALA A 289 -13.75 -18.97 -14.89
CA ALA A 289 -12.98 -19.62 -15.96
C ALA A 289 -12.44 -18.64 -17.03
N GLN A 290 -13.00 -17.44 -17.13
CA GLN A 290 -12.52 -16.37 -18.01
C GLN A 290 -11.42 -15.50 -17.39
N GLY A 291 -11.10 -15.67 -16.10
CA GLY A 291 -10.04 -14.94 -15.39
C GLY A 291 -10.54 -14.26 -14.12
N GLN A 292 -10.02 -13.07 -13.84
CA GLN A 292 -10.51 -12.22 -12.75
C GLN A 292 -11.46 -11.17 -13.32
N GLN A 293 -12.57 -10.94 -12.64
CA GLN A 293 -13.64 -10.03 -13.08
C GLN A 293 -14.00 -9.07 -11.95
N SER A 294 -14.55 -7.91 -12.29
CA SER A 294 -15.29 -7.09 -11.34
C SER A 294 -16.59 -6.53 -11.92
N SER A 295 -17.57 -6.30 -11.06
CA SER A 295 -18.85 -5.68 -11.39
C SER A 295 -19.23 -4.65 -10.32
N MET A 296 -20.03 -3.65 -10.68
CA MET A 296 -20.54 -2.66 -9.73
C MET A 296 -21.98 -3.00 -9.33
N GLU A 297 -22.31 -2.78 -8.06
CA GLU A 297 -23.65 -2.94 -7.51
C GLU A 297 -24.06 -1.70 -6.69
N GLU A 298 -25.35 -1.39 -6.70
CA GLU A 298 -25.97 -0.26 -6.03
C GLU A 298 -26.90 -0.70 -4.89
N LEU A 299 -26.98 0.13 -3.84
CA LEU A 299 -27.90 -0.02 -2.72
C LEU A 299 -28.40 1.36 -2.27
N GLY A 300 -29.68 1.67 -2.52
CA GLY A 300 -30.33 2.86 -1.94
C GLY A 300 -30.50 2.70 -0.43
N LEU A 301 -30.48 3.80 0.34
CA LEU A 301 -30.53 3.77 1.83
C LEU A 301 -31.61 2.82 2.41
N GLN A 302 -32.81 2.89 1.85
CA GLN A 302 -34.00 2.16 2.33
C GLN A 302 -34.16 0.77 1.69
N ALA A 303 -33.22 0.34 0.85
CA ALA A 303 -33.24 -0.99 0.23
C ALA A 303 -32.58 -2.05 1.13
N SER A 304 -33.07 -3.28 0.99
CA SER A 304 -32.64 -4.47 1.74
C SER A 304 -31.68 -5.40 0.98
N GLY A 305 -31.37 -5.10 -0.29
CA GLY A 305 -30.51 -5.93 -1.12
C GLY A 305 -29.82 -5.12 -2.22
N TRP A 306 -28.59 -5.51 -2.52
CA TRP A 306 -27.78 -4.95 -3.61
C TRP A 306 -28.34 -5.38 -4.98
N MET A 307 -28.21 -4.50 -5.98
CA MET A 307 -28.60 -4.77 -7.36
C MET A 307 -27.47 -4.39 -8.33
N PRO A 308 -27.33 -5.04 -9.51
CA PRO A 308 -26.35 -4.63 -10.51
C PRO A 308 -26.50 -3.16 -10.92
N SER A 309 -25.41 -2.40 -10.89
CA SER A 309 -25.40 -1.00 -11.31
C SER A 309 -25.58 -0.90 -12.84
N PRO A 310 -26.63 -0.22 -13.35
CA PRO A 310 -26.85 -0.08 -14.80
C PRO A 310 -25.87 0.91 -15.45
N THR A 311 -25.24 1.76 -14.65
CA THR A 311 -24.28 2.80 -15.04
C THR A 311 -22.82 2.36 -14.81
N GLY A 312 -22.59 1.43 -13.89
CA GLY A 312 -21.28 0.95 -13.51
C GLY A 312 -20.44 2.05 -12.84
N ALA A 313 -19.12 2.02 -13.06
CA ALA A 313 -18.20 3.02 -12.52
C ALA A 313 -18.51 4.47 -12.98
N SER A 314 -19.31 4.67 -14.03
CA SER A 314 -19.57 6.01 -14.59
C SER A 314 -20.19 6.98 -13.62
N ALA A 315 -21.14 6.52 -12.80
CA ALA A 315 -21.95 7.41 -11.99
C ALA A 315 -21.13 8.08 -10.88
N LEU A 316 -20.03 7.46 -10.43
CA LEU A 316 -19.13 7.99 -9.40
C LEU A 316 -18.24 9.14 -9.87
N GLY A 317 -18.02 9.29 -11.19
CA GLY A 317 -17.14 10.32 -11.77
C GLY A 317 -17.73 11.10 -12.96
N GLY A 318 -18.95 10.78 -13.40
CA GLY A 318 -19.56 11.34 -14.62
C GLY A 318 -18.94 10.85 -15.93
N ILE A 319 -18.24 9.70 -15.92
CA ILE A 319 -17.45 9.15 -17.03
C ILE A 319 -18.16 7.93 -17.64
N TYR A 320 -18.88 8.12 -18.74
CA TYR A 320 -19.74 7.13 -19.38
C TYR A 320 -18.95 6.02 -20.13
N GLY A 321 -17.66 6.24 -20.34
CA GLY A 321 -16.69 5.26 -20.83
C GLY A 321 -15.34 5.92 -21.06
N ALA A 322 -14.44 5.24 -21.75
CA ALA A 322 -13.17 5.83 -22.18
C ALA A 322 -12.64 5.20 -23.47
N TYR A 323 -11.70 5.90 -24.11
CA TYR A 323 -10.75 5.32 -25.05
C TYR A 323 -9.43 5.13 -24.30
N ALA A 324 -8.85 3.93 -24.36
CA ALA A 324 -7.59 3.63 -23.69
C ALA A 324 -6.51 3.30 -24.70
N LEU A 325 -5.27 3.71 -24.41
CA LEU A 325 -4.12 3.36 -25.25
C LEU A 325 -3.70 1.92 -24.95
N LYS A 326 -3.73 1.06 -25.98
CA LYS A 326 -3.36 -0.36 -25.89
C LYS A 326 -1.85 -0.54 -25.71
N ALA A 327 -1.44 -1.74 -25.30
CA ALA A 327 -0.03 -2.12 -25.24
C ALA A 327 0.72 -1.86 -26.56
N ASP A 328 0.07 -2.13 -27.70
CA ASP A 328 0.60 -1.90 -29.06
C ASP A 328 0.69 -0.42 -29.51
N GLY A 329 0.28 0.53 -28.66
CA GLY A 329 0.30 1.96 -28.96
C GLY A 329 -0.87 2.45 -29.82
N GLY A 330 -1.76 1.57 -30.29
CA GLY A 330 -3.04 1.94 -30.88
C GLY A 330 -4.10 2.27 -29.81
N TRP A 331 -5.18 2.94 -30.23
CA TRP A 331 -6.34 3.16 -29.36
C TRP A 331 -7.25 1.93 -29.30
N SER A 332 -7.90 1.70 -28.15
CA SER A 332 -9.02 0.77 -28.03
C SER A 332 -10.24 1.28 -28.81
N PRO A 333 -11.20 0.41 -29.15
CA PRO A 333 -12.58 0.84 -29.34
C PRO A 333 -13.10 1.59 -28.08
N PHE A 334 -14.25 2.25 -28.19
CA PHE A 334 -14.91 2.82 -27.01
C PHE A 334 -15.19 1.75 -25.95
N ILE A 335 -14.63 1.93 -24.75
CA ILE A 335 -14.85 1.05 -23.59
C ILE A 335 -15.99 1.66 -22.76
N PRO A 336 -17.19 1.03 -22.69
CA PRO A 336 -18.27 1.53 -21.84
C PRO A 336 -17.90 1.42 -20.36
N ALA A 337 -18.42 2.30 -19.51
CA ALA A 337 -17.99 2.39 -18.11
C ALA A 337 -18.14 1.10 -17.28
N ALA A 338 -19.11 0.25 -17.60
CA ALA A 338 -19.27 -1.06 -16.97
C ALA A 338 -18.11 -2.05 -17.29
N ALA A 339 -17.31 -1.78 -18.32
CA ALA A 339 -16.17 -2.59 -18.75
C ALA A 339 -14.80 -1.99 -18.38
N LEU A 340 -14.73 -0.73 -17.89
CA LEU A 340 -13.47 -0.06 -17.52
C LEU A 340 -12.74 -0.76 -16.36
N ASP A 341 -13.47 -1.47 -15.50
CA ASP A 341 -12.94 -2.24 -14.36
C ASP A 341 -13.14 -3.75 -14.53
N GLY A 342 -13.59 -4.18 -15.72
CA GLY A 342 -14.37 -5.41 -15.87
C GLY A 342 -13.58 -6.72 -15.85
N ALA A 343 -12.46 -6.81 -16.57
CA ALA A 343 -11.85 -8.11 -16.90
C ALA A 343 -10.32 -8.11 -17.02
N TYR A 344 -9.69 -9.05 -16.31
CA TYR A 344 -8.26 -9.36 -16.42
C TYR A 344 -8.06 -10.81 -16.89
N ASN A 345 -7.34 -10.97 -18.00
CA ASN A 345 -6.91 -12.25 -18.55
C ASN A 345 -5.77 -12.79 -17.68
N VAL A 346 -6.10 -13.61 -16.66
CA VAL A 346 -5.11 -14.16 -15.73
C VAL A 346 -4.16 -15.12 -16.44
N GLN A 347 -2.86 -14.85 -16.36
CA GLN A 347 -1.80 -15.68 -16.95
C GLN A 347 -1.13 -16.56 -15.89
N ALA A 348 -0.95 -16.06 -14.66
CA ALA A 348 -0.40 -16.84 -13.55
C ALA A 348 -0.97 -16.41 -12.18
N THR A 349 -0.84 -17.31 -11.20
CA THR A 349 -1.05 -17.03 -9.78
C THR A 349 0.10 -17.68 -9.01
N GLN A 350 0.73 -16.93 -8.11
CA GLN A 350 1.87 -17.37 -7.30
C GLN A 350 1.72 -16.79 -5.89
N GLY A 351 1.28 -17.63 -4.94
CA GLY A 351 0.96 -17.20 -3.57
C GLY A 351 -0.04 -16.04 -3.56
N ASN A 352 0.38 -14.89 -3.04
CA ASN A 352 -0.46 -13.71 -2.93
C ASN A 352 -0.52 -12.85 -4.22
N VAL A 353 0.19 -13.21 -5.29
CA VAL A 353 0.27 -12.44 -6.54
C VAL A 353 -0.50 -13.11 -7.68
N ILE A 354 -1.29 -12.32 -8.40
CA ILE A 354 -1.84 -12.64 -9.72
C ILE A 354 -1.16 -11.75 -10.77
N THR A 355 -0.85 -12.33 -11.93
CA THR A 355 -0.39 -11.59 -13.12
C THR A 355 -1.23 -11.97 -14.34
N GLY A 356 -1.37 -11.03 -15.28
CA GLY A 356 -2.18 -11.20 -16.48
C GLY A 356 -2.12 -9.97 -17.38
N THR A 357 -3.13 -9.80 -18.24
CA THR A 357 -3.35 -8.55 -19.00
C THR A 357 -4.75 -8.00 -18.80
N ASP A 358 -4.89 -6.67 -18.86
CA ASP A 358 -6.18 -6.01 -19.02
C ASP A 358 -6.83 -6.40 -20.36
N ALA A 359 -8.10 -6.81 -20.34
CA ALA A 359 -8.76 -7.38 -21.51
C ALA A 359 -9.12 -6.34 -22.59
N ASN A 360 -9.18 -5.04 -22.25
CA ASN A 360 -9.50 -3.97 -23.20
C ASN A 360 -8.25 -3.42 -23.90
N THR A 361 -7.11 -3.40 -23.19
CA THR A 361 -5.87 -2.72 -23.61
C THR A 361 -4.71 -3.67 -23.93
N GLY A 362 -4.73 -4.88 -23.39
CA GLY A 362 -3.61 -5.82 -23.45
C GLY A 362 -2.39 -5.43 -22.60
N ILE A 363 -2.46 -4.36 -21.81
CA ILE A 363 -1.39 -3.94 -20.89
C ILE A 363 -1.23 -4.99 -19.78
N GLY A 364 0.01 -5.33 -19.42
CA GLY A 364 0.29 -6.30 -18.37
C GLY A 364 -0.05 -5.73 -16.99
N ILE A 365 -0.69 -6.55 -16.17
CA ILE A 365 -1.17 -6.16 -14.84
C ILE A 365 -0.65 -7.13 -13.77
N ARG A 366 -0.22 -6.56 -12.65
CA ARG A 366 0.11 -7.25 -11.40
C ARG A 366 -0.92 -6.88 -10.34
N LEU A 367 -1.40 -7.89 -9.61
CA LEU A 367 -2.35 -7.77 -8.51
C LEU A 367 -1.79 -8.54 -7.31
N GLU A 368 -1.32 -7.82 -6.31
CA GLU A 368 -0.80 -8.37 -5.06
C GLU A 368 -1.84 -8.23 -3.95
N PHE A 369 -2.32 -9.36 -3.45
CA PHE A 369 -3.28 -9.41 -2.35
C PHE A 369 -2.55 -9.40 -1.02
N ARG A 370 -3.12 -8.74 -0.02
CA ARG A 370 -2.63 -8.76 1.36
C ARG A 370 -3.80 -8.96 2.32
N ARG A 371 -3.58 -9.72 3.39
CA ARG A 371 -4.51 -9.81 4.52
C ARG A 371 -4.39 -8.52 5.33
N THR A 372 -5.46 -8.09 5.99
CA THR A 372 -5.38 -7.04 6.99
C THR A 372 -6.23 -7.31 8.22
N VAL A 373 -5.66 -7.05 9.39
CA VAL A 373 -6.36 -7.14 10.67
C VAL A 373 -7.16 -5.85 10.88
N LEU A 374 -8.50 -5.98 10.92
CA LEU A 374 -9.44 -4.87 11.16
C LEU A 374 -10.02 -4.86 12.58
N ASP A 375 -9.67 -5.82 13.44
CA ASP A 375 -10.00 -5.87 14.87
C ASP A 375 -9.90 -4.50 15.56
N SER A 376 -11.03 -3.96 16.01
CA SER A 376 -11.15 -2.65 16.66
C SER A 376 -10.57 -1.47 15.85
N LYS A 377 -10.36 -1.62 14.53
CA LYS A 377 -9.95 -0.54 13.63
C LYS A 377 -11.20 0.23 13.18
N ALA A 378 -11.09 1.56 13.15
CA ALA A 378 -12.19 2.42 12.74
C ALA A 378 -12.62 2.16 11.29
N PHE A 379 -13.93 2.26 11.00
CA PHE A 379 -14.49 1.97 9.66
C PHE A 379 -13.90 2.84 8.55
N VAL A 380 -13.52 4.08 8.86
CA VAL A 380 -12.84 5.01 7.94
C VAL A 380 -11.52 4.46 7.36
N ASN A 381 -10.88 3.48 8.01
CA ASN A 381 -9.61 2.90 7.54
C ASN A 381 -9.72 2.07 6.24
N VAL A 382 -10.92 1.71 5.79
CA VAL A 382 -11.15 0.95 4.53
C VAL A 382 -11.85 1.78 3.44
N MET A 383 -12.06 3.07 3.68
CA MET A 383 -12.77 3.96 2.76
C MET A 383 -11.83 4.47 1.65
N PRO A 384 -12.31 4.64 0.40
CA PRO A 384 -11.53 5.22 -0.68
C PRO A 384 -11.24 6.70 -0.41
N SER A 385 -10.15 7.24 -0.98
CA SER A 385 -9.73 8.63 -0.78
C SER A 385 -10.70 9.66 -1.36
N SER A 386 -11.60 9.25 -2.26
CA SER A 386 -12.75 10.04 -2.72
C SER A 386 -13.85 10.26 -1.67
N THR A 387 -13.77 9.66 -0.48
CA THR A 387 -14.80 9.83 0.56
C THR A 387 -14.67 11.20 1.22
N SER A 388 -15.74 11.99 1.25
CA SER A 388 -15.71 13.35 1.79
C SER A 388 -15.40 13.38 3.29
N SER A 389 -14.80 14.48 3.75
CA SER A 389 -14.48 14.74 5.17
C SER A 389 -15.67 14.52 6.09
N ASP A 390 -16.84 14.97 5.64
CA ASP A 390 -18.05 15.06 6.45
C ASP A 390 -18.68 13.66 6.60
N MET A 391 -18.63 12.87 5.52
CA MET A 391 -18.97 11.45 5.53
C MET A 391 -18.02 10.65 6.46
N LEU A 392 -16.70 10.87 6.34
CA LEU A 392 -15.71 10.23 7.22
C LEU A 392 -15.89 10.64 8.69
N ALA A 393 -16.29 11.87 8.97
CA ALA A 393 -16.57 12.35 10.33
C ALA A 393 -17.88 11.75 10.91
N ALA A 394 -18.88 11.49 10.07
CA ALA A 394 -20.12 10.83 10.47
C ALA A 394 -19.95 9.30 10.65
N MET A 395 -18.96 8.68 10.01
CA MET A 395 -18.61 7.25 10.16
C MET A 395 -17.92 6.94 11.49
N THR A 396 -18.70 6.89 12.57
CA THR A 396 -18.21 6.52 13.91
C THR A 396 -18.10 4.99 14.12
N GLY A 397 -17.33 4.59 15.12
CA GLY A 397 -17.18 3.18 15.52
C GLY A 397 -16.03 2.43 14.81
N ALA A 398 -15.97 1.13 15.06
CA ALA A 398 -14.92 0.23 14.57
C ALA A 398 -15.47 -1.17 14.27
N PHE A 399 -14.75 -1.92 13.42
CA PHE A 399 -15.08 -3.32 13.13
C PHE A 399 -14.98 -4.20 14.39
N GLY A 400 -15.80 -5.25 14.44
CA GLY A 400 -15.79 -6.23 15.54
C GLY A 400 -14.45 -6.97 15.69
N ALA A 401 -14.20 -7.53 16.87
CA ALA A 401 -13.06 -8.42 17.09
C ALA A 401 -13.14 -9.67 16.19
N GLY A 402 -11.98 -10.16 15.72
CA GLY A 402 -11.85 -11.21 14.71
C GLY A 402 -12.11 -10.77 13.27
N THR A 403 -12.32 -9.47 12.99
CA THR A 403 -12.60 -9.01 11.62
C THR A 403 -11.33 -8.97 10.79
N THR A 404 -11.21 -9.94 9.89
CA THR A 404 -10.20 -9.92 8.82
C THR A 404 -10.74 -9.21 7.58
N GLY A 405 -10.02 -8.21 7.12
CA GLY A 405 -10.16 -7.64 5.78
C GLY A 405 -8.96 -8.03 4.90
N TYR A 406 -8.93 -7.49 3.70
CA TYR A 406 -7.87 -7.66 2.71
C TYR A 406 -7.61 -6.34 1.99
N ALA A 407 -6.54 -6.27 1.21
CA ALA A 407 -6.35 -5.28 0.16
C ALA A 407 -5.79 -5.93 -1.10
N VAL A 408 -6.01 -5.29 -2.25
CA VAL A 408 -5.28 -5.57 -3.48
C VAL A 408 -4.45 -4.34 -3.85
N ILE A 409 -3.17 -4.56 -4.10
CA ILE A 409 -2.24 -3.59 -4.65
C ILE A 409 -2.11 -3.91 -6.13
N ARG A 410 -2.47 -2.96 -6.99
CA ARG A 410 -2.51 -3.09 -8.45
C ARG A 410 -1.46 -2.19 -9.09
N SER A 411 -0.73 -2.72 -10.07
CA SER A 411 0.17 -1.95 -10.93
C SER A 411 0.25 -2.52 -12.35
N GLU A 412 0.61 -1.67 -13.31
CA GLU A 412 0.80 -2.00 -14.72
C GLU A 412 2.27 -2.03 -15.12
N ASP A 413 2.61 -2.87 -16.12
CA ASP A 413 3.96 -2.96 -16.69
C ASP A 413 4.32 -1.81 -17.66
N THR A 414 3.31 -1.10 -18.14
CA THR A 414 3.40 -0.05 -19.16
C THR A 414 2.42 1.09 -18.82
N ASP A 415 2.74 2.35 -19.17
CA ASP A 415 1.88 3.49 -18.80
C ASP A 415 0.43 3.30 -19.31
N MET A 416 -0.53 3.43 -18.40
CA MET A 416 -1.95 3.48 -18.73
C MET A 416 -2.31 4.89 -19.18
N LEU A 417 -2.91 5.04 -20.37
CA LEU A 417 -3.39 6.32 -20.87
C LEU A 417 -4.87 6.21 -21.25
N THR A 418 -5.71 7.08 -20.69
CA THR A 418 -7.15 7.14 -20.97
C THR A 418 -7.59 8.52 -21.49
N ILE A 419 -8.53 8.52 -22.42
CA ILE A 419 -9.37 9.67 -22.77
C ILE A 419 -10.77 9.37 -22.21
N PRO A 420 -11.19 9.99 -21.09
CA PRO A 420 -12.51 9.78 -20.53
C PRO A 420 -13.59 10.39 -21.43
N ALA A 421 -14.71 9.69 -21.58
CA ALA A 421 -15.92 10.16 -22.24
C ALA A 421 -16.94 10.59 -21.18
N SER A 422 -17.30 11.88 -21.13
CA SER A 422 -18.48 12.34 -20.40
C SER A 422 -19.60 12.72 -21.35
N SER A 423 -20.87 12.55 -20.93
CA SER A 423 -22.02 13.15 -21.60
C SER A 423 -22.41 14.52 -21.01
N GLN A 424 -21.85 14.90 -19.85
CA GLN A 424 -22.14 16.15 -19.16
C GLN A 424 -21.33 17.31 -19.73
N CYS A 425 -21.65 17.70 -20.97
CA CYS A 425 -21.00 18.80 -21.69
C CYS A 425 -21.23 20.20 -21.07
N GLY A 426 -22.21 20.35 -20.17
CA GLY A 426 -22.63 21.66 -19.68
C GLY A 426 -23.18 22.50 -20.84
N SER A 427 -22.51 23.61 -21.16
CA SER A 427 -22.82 24.48 -22.31
C SER A 427 -22.00 24.18 -23.57
N ALA A 428 -21.09 23.19 -23.55
CA ALA A 428 -20.36 22.78 -24.74
C ALA A 428 -21.26 22.01 -25.70
N ASN A 429 -21.07 22.20 -27.00
CA ASN A 429 -21.68 21.33 -28.01
C ASN A 429 -20.93 19.98 -28.02
N PRO A 430 -21.60 18.83 -27.89
CA PRO A 430 -20.96 17.53 -28.02
C PRO A 430 -20.63 17.18 -29.47
N ILE A 431 -19.76 16.18 -29.65
CA ILE A 431 -19.77 15.32 -30.84
C ILE A 431 -20.39 13.96 -30.49
N VAL A 432 -20.78 13.21 -31.52
CA VAL A 432 -21.09 11.78 -31.41
C VAL A 432 -19.98 11.00 -32.08
N GLU A 433 -19.33 10.11 -31.35
CA GLU A 433 -18.27 9.23 -31.86
C GLU A 433 -18.51 7.81 -31.33
N ASP A 434 -18.38 6.81 -32.20
CA ASP A 434 -18.75 5.40 -31.95
C ASP A 434 -20.17 5.21 -31.37
N GLY A 435 -21.09 6.11 -31.73
CA GLY A 435 -22.48 6.11 -31.25
C GLY A 435 -22.68 6.75 -29.86
N VAL A 436 -21.61 7.27 -29.25
CA VAL A 436 -21.63 7.83 -27.88
C VAL A 436 -21.37 9.33 -27.91
N GLN A 437 -22.09 10.08 -27.08
CA GLN A 437 -21.91 11.53 -26.91
C GLN A 437 -20.61 11.82 -26.13
N GLN A 438 -19.75 12.68 -26.67
CA GLN A 438 -18.41 12.96 -26.13
C GLN A 438 -18.25 14.41 -25.67
N CYS A 439 -17.70 14.57 -24.47
CA CYS A 439 -17.31 15.83 -23.82
C CYS A 439 -16.01 15.56 -23.03
N PRO A 440 -15.02 16.48 -22.98
CA PRO A 440 -14.89 17.78 -23.64
C PRO A 440 -13.95 17.76 -24.87
N LEU A 441 -14.02 18.82 -25.70
CA LEU A 441 -13.18 19.03 -26.88
C LEU A 441 -12.25 20.23 -26.74
N LEU A 442 -11.18 20.23 -27.52
CA LEU A 442 -10.36 21.40 -27.80
C LEU A 442 -10.70 21.96 -29.19
N GLY A 443 -11.18 23.19 -29.23
CA GLY A 443 -11.72 23.82 -30.44
C GLY A 443 -13.22 23.58 -30.59
N THR A 444 -13.69 23.38 -31.83
CA THR A 444 -15.13 23.21 -32.14
C THR A 444 -15.48 21.76 -32.50
N PRO A 445 -16.75 21.33 -32.34
CA PRO A 445 -17.24 20.01 -32.76
C PRO A 445 -17.06 19.70 -34.26
N THR A 446 -16.90 20.74 -35.09
CA THR A 446 -16.75 20.60 -36.55
C THR A 446 -15.29 20.69 -37.01
N ASN A 447 -14.35 20.97 -36.10
CA ASN A 447 -12.94 20.99 -36.44
C ASN A 447 -12.43 19.55 -36.61
N GLN A 448 -11.69 19.31 -37.69
CA GLN A 448 -10.94 18.09 -37.91
C GLN A 448 -9.45 18.41 -37.90
N TYR A 449 -8.71 17.72 -37.05
CA TYR A 449 -7.28 17.88 -36.82
C TYR A 449 -6.53 16.65 -37.36
N THR A 450 -5.28 16.87 -37.79
CA THR A 450 -4.41 15.84 -38.39
C THR A 450 -3.17 15.54 -37.56
N SER A 451 -2.83 16.43 -36.63
CA SER A 451 -1.75 16.26 -35.66
C SER A 451 -2.19 16.69 -34.28
N VAL A 452 -1.66 16.06 -33.22
CA VAL A 452 -1.84 16.57 -31.85
C VAL A 452 -1.19 17.95 -31.67
N LEU A 453 -0.21 18.30 -32.52
CA LEU A 453 0.41 19.61 -32.57
C LEU A 453 -0.51 20.70 -33.14
N ASP A 454 -1.65 20.35 -33.75
CA ASP A 454 -2.62 21.34 -34.22
C ASP A 454 -3.20 22.13 -33.03
N VAL A 455 -3.15 21.58 -31.80
CA VAL A 455 -3.54 22.25 -30.56
C VAL A 455 -2.81 23.57 -30.31
N LEU A 456 -1.58 23.70 -30.84
CA LEU A 456 -0.78 24.93 -30.77
C LEU A 456 -1.49 26.11 -31.45
N THR A 457 -2.48 25.84 -32.31
CA THR A 457 -3.27 26.83 -33.07
C THR A 457 -4.71 27.00 -32.58
N VAL A 458 -5.07 26.46 -31.40
CA VAL A 458 -6.46 26.43 -30.88
C VAL A 458 -6.65 27.36 -29.67
N PRO A 459 -6.72 28.70 -29.83
CA PRO A 459 -6.96 29.60 -28.72
C PRO A 459 -8.46 29.66 -28.33
N PRO A 460 -8.82 29.68 -27.03
CA PRO A 460 -7.97 29.37 -25.89
C PRO A 460 -7.94 27.86 -25.59
N VAL A 461 -6.77 27.33 -25.24
CA VAL A 461 -6.66 25.97 -24.68
C VAL A 461 -6.80 26.08 -23.16
N PRO A 462 -7.81 25.45 -22.52
CA PRO A 462 -7.87 25.38 -21.05
C PRO A 462 -6.60 24.79 -20.43
N PHE A 463 -6.44 24.96 -19.12
CA PHE A 463 -5.62 24.08 -18.30
C PHE A 463 -6.56 23.39 -17.31
N LEU A 464 -6.66 22.07 -17.40
CA LEU A 464 -7.64 21.22 -16.68
C LEU A 464 -9.11 21.48 -17.09
N GLN A 465 -10.01 20.65 -16.59
CA GLN A 465 -11.41 20.60 -17.04
C GLN A 465 -12.15 21.92 -16.78
N ALA A 466 -13.04 22.29 -17.72
CA ALA A 466 -13.87 23.50 -17.71
C ALA A 466 -13.13 24.87 -17.69
N GLY A 467 -11.80 24.93 -17.77
CA GLY A 467 -11.05 26.20 -17.90
C GLY A 467 -11.10 27.15 -16.69
N LEU A 468 -11.72 26.70 -15.59
CA LEU A 468 -11.81 27.44 -14.33
C LEU A 468 -10.42 27.63 -13.68
N PHE A 469 -9.52 26.66 -13.87
CA PHE A 469 -8.12 26.70 -13.45
C PHE A 469 -7.31 27.76 -14.20
N GLY A 470 -7.42 27.79 -15.52
CA GLY A 470 -6.56 28.64 -16.35
C GLY A 470 -6.57 28.26 -17.81
N TYR A 471 -5.66 28.89 -18.56
CA TYR A 471 -5.49 28.69 -20.00
C TYR A 471 -4.02 28.54 -20.36
N MET A 472 -3.70 27.49 -21.13
CA MET A 472 -2.41 27.29 -21.76
C MET A 472 -2.25 28.26 -22.94
N ARG A 473 -1.10 28.94 -23.00
CA ARG A 473 -0.60 29.65 -24.18
C ARG A 473 0.72 29.01 -24.61
N PHE A 474 0.76 28.55 -25.86
CA PHE A 474 1.98 28.04 -26.48
C PHE A 474 2.75 29.18 -27.14
N GLY A 475 4.08 29.14 -27.03
CA GLY A 475 5.00 30.15 -27.58
C GLY A 475 6.01 29.56 -28.56
N PRO A 476 6.91 30.39 -29.11
CA PRO A 476 8.01 29.95 -29.97
C PRO A 476 8.87 28.87 -29.33
N ASN A 477 9.53 28.05 -30.14
CA ASN A 477 10.48 27.01 -29.69
C ASN A 477 9.89 26.01 -28.67
N GLY A 478 8.57 25.77 -28.74
CA GLY A 478 7.87 24.85 -27.84
C GLY A 478 7.55 25.41 -26.45
N GLN A 479 7.68 26.72 -26.25
CA GLN A 479 7.36 27.33 -24.95
C GLN A 479 5.89 27.10 -24.54
N LEU A 480 5.65 27.00 -23.23
CA LEU A 480 4.32 26.83 -22.65
C LEU A 480 4.20 27.62 -21.34
N VAL A 481 3.11 28.37 -21.20
CA VAL A 481 2.76 29.14 -20.00
C VAL A 481 1.27 28.95 -19.69
N VAL A 482 0.92 28.74 -18.42
CA VAL A 482 -0.48 28.75 -17.95
C VAL A 482 -0.79 30.08 -17.29
N TYR A 483 -1.88 30.71 -17.72
CA TYR A 483 -2.43 31.95 -17.15
C TYR A 483 -3.70 31.66 -16.34
N ASP A 484 -3.99 32.50 -15.35
CA ASP A 484 -5.16 32.38 -14.47
C ASP A 484 -6.48 32.51 -15.25
N GLY A 485 -7.47 31.67 -14.91
CA GLY A 485 -8.76 31.62 -15.59
C GLY A 485 -9.61 32.88 -15.40
N ARG A 486 -9.32 33.69 -14.37
CA ARG A 486 -10.01 34.93 -14.01
C ARG A 486 -9.17 36.17 -14.30
N ASP A 487 -7.84 36.04 -14.34
CA ASP A 487 -6.90 37.10 -14.72
C ASP A 487 -5.90 36.62 -15.78
N SER A 488 -6.20 36.92 -17.04
CA SER A 488 -5.37 36.50 -18.18
C SER A 488 -3.99 37.18 -18.28
N THR A 489 -3.64 38.07 -17.34
CA THR A 489 -2.30 38.67 -17.18
C THR A 489 -1.45 37.93 -16.14
N LYS A 490 -2.08 37.29 -15.15
CA LYS A 490 -1.45 36.53 -14.07
C LYS A 490 -0.97 35.17 -14.58
N ILE A 491 0.33 34.91 -14.46
CA ILE A 491 0.94 33.61 -14.75
C ILE A 491 0.80 32.70 -13.53
N LEU A 492 0.43 31.43 -13.76
CA LEU A 492 0.38 30.37 -12.75
C LEU A 492 1.58 29.43 -12.86
N LEU A 493 1.85 28.99 -14.10
CA LEU A 493 2.96 28.11 -14.45
C LEU A 493 3.72 28.76 -15.60
N ASP A 494 4.93 29.25 -15.32
CA ASP A 494 5.87 29.71 -16.34
C ASP A 494 6.64 28.53 -16.98
N ASN A 495 7.42 28.83 -18.01
CA ASN A 495 8.17 27.85 -18.80
C ASN A 495 9.31 27.13 -18.04
N SER A 496 9.58 27.45 -16.77
CA SER A 496 10.44 26.65 -15.90
C SER A 496 9.67 25.60 -15.08
N LYS A 497 8.35 25.77 -14.94
CA LYS A 497 7.43 24.90 -14.17
C LYS A 497 6.64 23.94 -15.05
N ILE A 498 6.30 24.35 -16.27
CA ILE A 498 5.58 23.52 -17.24
C ILE A 498 6.31 23.45 -18.59
N SER A 499 6.30 22.27 -19.17
CA SER A 499 6.74 21.97 -20.54
C SER A 499 5.85 20.87 -21.13
N TRP A 500 6.07 20.49 -22.39
CA TRP A 500 5.33 19.39 -23.03
C TRP A 500 6.26 18.53 -23.90
N SER A 501 5.82 17.32 -24.21
CA SER A 501 6.55 16.36 -25.06
C SER A 501 5.58 15.42 -25.78
N LEU A 502 5.86 15.05 -27.03
CA LEU A 502 5.12 13.96 -27.68
C LEU A 502 5.40 12.61 -26.99
N TYR A 503 4.38 11.77 -26.87
CA TYR A 503 4.49 10.49 -26.19
C TYR A 503 5.15 9.42 -27.06
N SER A 504 6.10 8.67 -26.51
CA SER A 504 6.93 7.71 -27.26
C SER A 504 6.12 6.57 -27.89
N ARG A 505 5.14 6.01 -27.17
CA ARG A 505 4.26 4.94 -27.68
C ARG A 505 3.18 5.42 -28.66
N ASN A 506 2.85 6.72 -28.69
CA ASN A 506 1.88 7.26 -29.64
C ASN A 506 2.10 8.77 -29.89
N GLN A 507 2.52 9.14 -31.10
CA GLN A 507 2.83 10.53 -31.47
C GLN A 507 1.59 11.43 -31.62
N SER A 508 0.38 10.87 -31.62
CA SER A 508 -0.90 11.61 -31.52
C SER A 508 -1.23 12.01 -30.07
N VAL A 509 -0.29 11.89 -29.14
CA VAL A 509 -0.41 12.31 -27.73
C VAL A 509 0.67 13.31 -27.38
N MET A 510 0.26 14.45 -26.81
CA MET A 510 1.11 15.43 -26.16
C MET A 510 0.97 15.28 -24.63
N VAL A 511 2.08 15.01 -23.94
CA VAL A 511 2.14 14.90 -22.49
C VAL A 511 2.53 16.26 -21.89
N LEU A 512 1.78 16.71 -20.88
CA LEU A 512 2.11 17.92 -20.12
C LEU A 512 3.04 17.55 -18.96
N ASN A 513 4.25 18.11 -18.96
CA ASN A 513 5.28 17.89 -17.95
C ASN A 513 5.29 19.06 -16.98
N VAL A 514 4.60 18.87 -15.85
CA VAL A 514 4.49 19.80 -14.72
C VAL A 514 4.56 18.97 -13.44
N LYS A 515 5.06 19.54 -12.35
CA LYS A 515 5.15 18.84 -11.07
C LYS A 515 3.85 18.93 -10.25
N TYR A 516 3.58 17.93 -9.41
CA TYR A 516 2.40 17.94 -8.54
C TYR A 516 2.34 19.17 -7.63
N GLU A 517 3.46 19.56 -7.00
CA GLU A 517 3.48 20.69 -6.05
C GLU A 517 3.09 22.03 -6.69
N ASP A 518 3.47 22.24 -7.96
CA ASP A 518 3.15 23.45 -8.72
C ASP A 518 1.67 23.51 -9.13
N ILE A 519 1.01 22.38 -9.38
CA ILE A 519 -0.45 22.32 -9.62
C ILE A 519 -1.20 22.53 -8.30
N ALA A 520 -0.82 21.80 -7.25
CA ALA A 520 -1.51 21.77 -5.97
C ALA A 520 -1.52 23.13 -5.26
N ALA A 521 -0.37 23.82 -5.25
CA ALA A 521 -0.25 25.16 -4.64
C ALA A 521 -1.23 26.20 -5.22
N TYR A 522 -1.66 26.02 -6.47
CA TYR A 522 -2.73 26.85 -7.06
C TYR A 522 -4.13 26.27 -6.82
N ALA A 523 -4.31 24.95 -6.97
CA ALA A 523 -5.59 24.26 -6.76
C ALA A 523 -6.17 24.48 -5.36
N ASP A 524 -5.31 24.61 -4.35
CA ASP A 524 -5.68 24.80 -2.95
C ASP A 524 -5.76 26.28 -2.54
N SER A 525 -5.62 27.21 -3.51
CA SER A 525 -5.63 28.65 -3.24
C SER A 525 -7.04 29.22 -3.04
N ALA A 526 -7.20 30.04 -2.00
CA ALA A 526 -8.50 30.62 -1.63
C ALA A 526 -9.14 31.48 -2.74
N SER A 527 -8.35 31.99 -3.69
CA SER A 527 -8.84 32.73 -4.87
C SER A 527 -9.79 31.92 -5.76
N TYR A 528 -9.79 30.59 -5.67
CA TYR A 528 -10.65 29.74 -6.49
C TYR A 528 -12.11 29.73 -6.02
N GLY A 529 -12.38 29.95 -4.73
CA GLY A 529 -13.75 29.97 -4.16
C GLY A 529 -14.33 28.58 -3.82
N THR A 530 -13.65 27.50 -4.19
CA THR A 530 -13.92 26.13 -3.73
C THR A 530 -12.60 25.37 -3.62
N PRO A 531 -12.07 25.16 -2.39
CA PRO A 531 -10.96 24.24 -2.18
C PRO A 531 -11.31 22.82 -2.64
N GLY A 532 -10.32 22.05 -3.09
CA GLY A 532 -10.49 20.64 -3.43
C GLY A 532 -10.85 20.36 -4.90
N VAL A 533 -10.47 21.22 -5.84
CA VAL A 533 -10.68 21.00 -7.28
C VAL A 533 -9.97 19.74 -7.81
N LEU A 534 -8.88 19.33 -7.16
CA LEU A 534 -8.19 18.06 -7.46
C LEU A 534 -8.78 16.86 -6.70
N ASP A 535 -9.66 17.08 -5.73
CA ASP A 535 -10.30 16.02 -4.93
C ASP A 535 -11.55 15.45 -5.61
N VAL A 536 -11.84 15.88 -6.84
CA VAL A 536 -12.81 15.26 -7.75
C VAL A 536 -12.36 13.85 -8.11
N VAL A 537 -13.29 12.90 -8.10
CA VAL A 537 -13.06 11.49 -8.45
C VAL A 537 -12.65 11.36 -9.92
N TYR A 538 -11.52 10.68 -10.16
CA TYR A 538 -11.04 10.36 -11.51
C TYR A 538 -11.42 8.94 -11.91
N SER A 539 -11.10 7.94 -11.08
CA SER A 539 -11.45 6.52 -11.32
C SER A 539 -11.30 5.71 -10.04
N ARG A 540 -12.06 4.61 -9.87
CA ARG A 540 -11.83 3.58 -8.84
C ARG A 540 -11.72 4.12 -7.40
N GLY A 541 -12.46 5.18 -7.07
CA GLY A 541 -12.41 5.84 -5.75
C GLY A 541 -11.14 6.68 -5.49
N GLN A 542 -10.29 6.89 -6.50
CA GLN A 542 -9.15 7.81 -6.44
C GLN A 542 -9.53 9.19 -6.96
N THR A 543 -8.96 10.22 -6.36
CA THR A 543 -9.08 11.61 -6.83
C THR A 543 -8.01 11.95 -7.88
N TYR A 544 -8.18 13.04 -8.62
CA TYR A 544 -7.09 13.58 -9.45
C TYR A 544 -5.85 13.90 -8.61
N ARG A 545 -6.00 14.37 -7.37
CA ARG A 545 -4.89 14.68 -6.47
C ARG A 545 -4.04 13.44 -6.19
N ASP A 546 -4.67 12.28 -5.98
CA ASP A 546 -3.97 11.04 -5.64
C ASP A 546 -3.14 10.51 -6.80
N VAL A 547 -3.73 10.46 -8.00
CA VAL A 547 -3.00 9.98 -9.19
C VAL A 547 -1.87 10.93 -9.59
N LEU A 548 -2.05 12.26 -9.47
CA LEU A 548 -1.00 13.24 -9.75
C LEU A 548 0.15 13.19 -8.73
N LYS A 549 -0.13 12.98 -7.43
CA LYS A 549 0.91 12.71 -6.42
C LYS A 549 1.73 11.47 -6.78
N SER A 550 1.09 10.45 -7.34
CA SER A 550 1.74 9.23 -7.85
C SER A 550 2.43 9.40 -9.21
N GLY A 551 2.57 10.63 -9.72
CA GLY A 551 3.31 10.93 -10.94
C GLY A 551 2.50 10.85 -12.24
N ALA A 552 1.17 10.73 -12.16
CA ALA A 552 0.30 10.87 -13.33
C ALA A 552 0.44 12.27 -13.97
N LYS A 553 0.16 12.34 -15.27
CA LYS A 553 0.27 13.55 -16.08
C LYS A 553 -0.98 13.76 -16.91
N PHE A 554 -1.40 15.01 -17.04
CA PHE A 554 -2.42 15.37 -18.02
C PHE A 554 -1.85 15.26 -19.43
N VAL A 555 -2.68 14.77 -20.36
CA VAL A 555 -2.34 14.70 -21.78
C VAL A 555 -3.38 15.40 -22.63
N ILE A 556 -2.95 15.85 -23.79
CA ILE A 556 -3.80 16.18 -24.93
C ILE A 556 -3.60 15.08 -25.96
N ALA A 557 -4.69 14.54 -26.50
CA ALA A 557 -4.66 13.45 -27.45
C ALA A 557 -5.52 13.76 -28.67
N LEU A 558 -5.02 13.40 -29.86
CA LEU A 558 -5.79 13.35 -31.09
C LEU A 558 -6.41 11.95 -31.26
N HIS A 559 -7.73 11.89 -31.27
CA HIS A 559 -8.52 10.68 -31.50
C HIS A 559 -9.57 10.96 -32.60
N ASN A 560 -9.60 10.16 -33.66
CA ASN A 560 -10.59 10.28 -34.75
C ASN A 560 -10.80 11.72 -35.27
N GLY A 561 -9.71 12.47 -35.46
CA GLY A 561 -9.76 13.86 -35.93
C GLY A 561 -10.05 14.91 -34.85
N HIS A 562 -10.32 14.51 -33.60
CA HIS A 562 -10.69 15.40 -32.50
C HIS A 562 -9.58 15.50 -31.43
N LEU A 563 -9.26 16.72 -31.00
CA LEU A 563 -8.36 16.98 -29.87
C LEU A 563 -9.14 16.91 -28.55
N ARG A 564 -8.66 16.09 -27.62
CA ARG A 564 -9.29 15.80 -26.32
C ARG A 564 -8.29 15.79 -25.17
N TYR A 565 -8.80 15.93 -23.95
CA TYR A 565 -8.02 15.69 -22.74
C TYR A 565 -7.99 14.21 -22.35
N GLY A 566 -6.91 13.82 -21.68
CA GLY A 566 -6.78 12.53 -21.04
C GLY A 566 -5.85 12.57 -19.84
N LEU A 567 -5.65 11.41 -19.22
CA LEU A 567 -4.64 11.20 -18.17
C LEU A 567 -3.69 10.08 -18.60
N LEU A 568 -2.40 10.25 -18.33
CA LEU A 568 -1.38 9.21 -18.39
C LEU A 568 -0.92 8.89 -16.97
N VAL A 569 -1.07 7.65 -16.55
CA VAL A 569 -0.55 7.09 -15.29
C VAL A 569 0.68 6.23 -15.64
N PRO A 570 1.89 6.57 -15.17
CA PRO A 570 3.10 5.84 -15.52
C PRO A 570 3.08 4.35 -15.11
N ALA A 571 3.88 3.54 -15.83
CA ALA A 571 4.18 2.16 -15.47
C ALA A 571 4.69 2.04 -14.03
N GLY A 572 4.33 0.95 -13.34
CA GLY A 572 4.75 0.67 -11.97
C GLY A 572 4.10 1.56 -10.89
N VAL A 573 3.26 2.53 -11.25
CA VAL A 573 2.42 3.24 -10.28
C VAL A 573 1.44 2.25 -9.65
N GLU A 574 1.36 2.27 -8.32
CA GLU A 574 0.50 1.36 -7.57
C GLU A 574 -0.74 2.04 -6.98
N THR A 575 -1.86 1.32 -7.06
CA THR A 575 -3.12 1.67 -6.43
C THR A 575 -3.50 0.58 -5.43
N SER A 576 -3.66 0.94 -4.15
CA SER A 576 -4.10 0.00 -3.10
C SER A 576 -5.60 0.17 -2.84
N THR A 577 -6.34 -0.93 -2.83
CA THR A 577 -7.80 -0.96 -2.71
C THR A 577 -8.22 -1.93 -1.62
N ALA A 578 -9.02 -1.47 -0.65
CA ALA A 578 -9.54 -2.32 0.42
C ALA A 578 -10.58 -3.33 -0.08
N LEU A 579 -10.54 -4.55 0.46
CA LEU A 579 -11.36 -5.69 0.06
C LEU A 579 -11.91 -6.39 1.32
N LEU A 580 -13.21 -6.60 1.37
CA LEU A 580 -13.89 -7.26 2.50
C LEU A 580 -14.64 -8.50 2.03
N LYS A 581 -14.69 -9.55 2.87
CA LYS A 581 -15.69 -10.62 2.74
C LYS A 581 -17.05 -10.11 3.22
N GLN A 582 -18.15 -10.69 2.74
CA GLN A 582 -19.52 -10.20 2.98
C GLN A 582 -19.80 -9.81 4.46
N PRO A 583 -19.48 -10.61 5.50
CA PRO A 583 -19.81 -10.26 6.89
C PRO A 583 -19.06 -9.04 7.46
N ALA A 584 -17.91 -8.67 6.88
CA ALA A 584 -17.21 -7.43 7.22
C ALA A 584 -17.77 -6.26 6.39
N PHE A 585 -18.16 -6.52 5.13
CA PHE A 585 -18.79 -5.53 4.27
C PHE A 585 -20.19 -5.13 4.75
N ASP A 586 -20.95 -6.04 5.37
CA ASP A 586 -22.26 -5.74 5.97
C ASP A 586 -22.13 -4.78 7.16
N GLN A 587 -21.12 -4.98 8.04
CA GLN A 587 -20.81 -4.04 9.13
C GLN A 587 -20.50 -2.64 8.57
N LEU A 588 -19.68 -2.55 7.51
CA LEU A 588 -19.38 -1.29 6.84
C LEU A 588 -20.63 -0.66 6.21
N THR A 589 -21.48 -1.46 5.57
CA THR A 589 -22.69 -1.00 4.86
C THR A 589 -23.66 -0.28 5.80
N GLU A 590 -23.88 -0.81 7.00
CA GLU A 590 -24.77 -0.17 7.98
C GLU A 590 -24.20 1.14 8.53
N VAL A 591 -22.88 1.22 8.78
CA VAL A 591 -22.23 2.48 9.18
C VAL A 591 -22.27 3.52 8.06
N VAL A 592 -22.05 3.11 6.80
CA VAL A 592 -22.17 3.99 5.63
C VAL A 592 -23.61 4.48 5.45
N LYS A 593 -24.63 3.62 5.61
CA LYS A 593 -26.05 4.04 5.60
C LYS A 593 -26.36 5.08 6.68
N GLN A 594 -25.86 4.89 7.89
CA GLN A 594 -26.06 5.82 9.02
C GLN A 594 -25.38 7.17 8.79
N ALA A 595 -24.15 7.16 8.27
CA ALA A 595 -23.39 8.37 7.95
C ALA A 595 -24.02 9.15 6.78
N LEU A 596 -24.50 8.46 5.74
CA LEU A 596 -25.23 9.10 4.63
C LEU A 596 -26.57 9.69 5.08
N ALA A 597 -27.30 9.01 5.98
CA ALA A 597 -28.56 9.51 6.53
C ALA A 597 -28.40 10.73 7.48
N THR A 598 -27.17 11.20 7.73
CA THR A 598 -26.90 12.44 8.49
C THR A 598 -26.15 13.50 7.68
N THR A 599 -25.71 13.20 6.45
CA THR A 599 -24.90 14.09 5.60
C THR A 599 -25.55 14.49 4.27
N TRP A 600 -26.74 13.96 3.95
CA TRP A 600 -27.54 14.24 2.75
C TRP A 600 -28.95 14.72 3.10
#